data_AF-A0A7Y2G3A4-F1
#
_entry.id   AF-A0A7Y2G3A4-F1
#
_cell.length_a   1.000
_cell.length_b   1.000
_cell.length_c   1.000
_cell.angle_alpha   90.00
_cell.angle_beta   90.00
_cell.angle_gamma   90.00
#
_symmetry.space_group_name_H-M   'P 1'
#
loop_
_entity.id
_entity.type
_entity.pdbx_description
1 polymer ?
#
loop_
_entity_poly.entity_id
_entity_poly.type
_entity_poly.pdbx_seq_one_letter_code
_entity_poly.pdbx_strand_id
1 'polypeptide(L)'
;EAYLAERPEKYRDATRELFHFVNKRAGGLEPREVGKWGHIGWGDDGNNWYLVGICARATGALLYVPAPILDPYDDLLRSHRTGLTCVKLSRIGTIDENVLDDIVSKAFKPASEQRQGVGKDYAERAASKEHLESFDEYLAGKPEKVHGTARKLYDMIKGKIGEEAYAYDSHVLGFGKRDDGWFKICMAARAGGVMLYTSGEILDDHSDLIKKSWRTGQGCLKLSKWEQLPEEVIEDIVDRTLAE
;
A
#
# COMPACT_ATOMS: atom_id res chain seq x y z
N GLU A 1 -10.36 -13.49 -18.11
CA GLU A 1 -10.88 -12.70 -19.25
C GLU A 1 -11.87 -11.59 -18.88
N ALA A 2 -13.06 -11.85 -18.32
CA ALA A 2 -14.03 -10.79 -18.00
C ALA A 2 -13.42 -9.63 -17.19
N TYR A 3 -12.66 -9.96 -16.16
CA TYR A 3 -11.91 -8.99 -15.36
C TYR A 3 -10.93 -8.10 -16.16
N LEU A 4 -10.28 -8.64 -17.19
CA LEU A 4 -9.27 -7.92 -17.97
C LEU A 4 -9.89 -6.99 -19.01
N ALA A 5 -11.13 -7.24 -19.44
CA ALA A 5 -11.80 -6.49 -20.50
C ALA A 5 -11.93 -4.99 -20.21
N GLU A 6 -12.09 -4.63 -18.93
CA GLU A 6 -12.22 -3.24 -18.46
C GLU A 6 -10.88 -2.63 -17.99
N ARG A 7 -9.77 -3.33 -18.18
CA ARG A 7 -8.46 -2.93 -17.64
C ARG A 7 -7.54 -2.44 -18.75
N PRO A 8 -6.54 -1.58 -18.44
CA PRO A 8 -5.64 -1.04 -19.44
C PRO A 8 -4.95 -2.14 -20.23
N GLU A 9 -5.08 -2.09 -21.56
CA GLU A 9 -4.60 -3.12 -22.48
C GLU A 9 -3.11 -3.45 -22.27
N LYS A 10 -2.29 -2.41 -22.11
CA LYS A 10 -0.84 -2.48 -21.86
C LYS A 10 -0.43 -3.44 -20.72
N TYR A 11 -1.31 -3.70 -19.75
CA TYR A 11 -1.00 -4.52 -18.58
C TYR A 11 -1.82 -5.80 -18.48
N ARG A 12 -2.66 -6.11 -19.48
CA ARG A 12 -3.51 -7.32 -19.46
C ARG A 12 -2.67 -8.59 -19.43
N ASP A 13 -1.61 -8.66 -20.23
CA ASP A 13 -0.75 -9.84 -20.30
C ASP A 13 0.01 -10.08 -19.00
N ALA A 14 0.68 -9.04 -18.48
CA ALA A 14 1.35 -9.12 -17.18
C ALA A 14 0.37 -9.50 -16.04
N THR A 15 -0.86 -9.01 -16.08
CA THR A 15 -1.90 -9.37 -15.10
C THR A 15 -2.34 -10.82 -15.26
N ARG A 16 -2.45 -11.33 -16.50
CA ARG A 16 -2.79 -12.73 -16.77
C ARG A 16 -1.69 -13.67 -16.31
N GLU A 17 -0.44 -13.35 -16.61
CA GLU A 17 0.72 -14.10 -16.12
C GLU A 17 0.75 -14.13 -14.59
N LEU A 18 0.56 -12.97 -13.94
CA LEU A 18 0.50 -12.87 -12.48
C LEU A 18 -0.67 -13.66 -11.89
N PHE A 19 -1.84 -13.64 -12.53
CA PHE A 19 -2.97 -14.48 -12.12
C PHE A 19 -2.61 -15.95 -12.14
N HIS A 20 -2.04 -16.47 -13.24
CA HIS A 20 -1.64 -17.86 -13.32
C HIS A 20 -0.53 -18.21 -12.32
N PHE A 21 0.42 -17.29 -12.12
CA PHE A 21 1.50 -17.44 -11.14
C PHE A 21 0.96 -17.61 -9.72
N VAL A 22 0.03 -16.75 -9.29
CA VAL A 22 -0.58 -16.82 -7.96
C VAL A 22 -1.51 -18.02 -7.84
N ASN A 23 -2.36 -18.26 -8.85
CA ASN A 23 -3.35 -19.34 -8.81
C ASN A 23 -2.71 -20.72 -8.69
N LYS A 24 -1.55 -20.94 -9.33
CA LYS A 24 -0.78 -22.18 -9.18
C LYS A 24 -0.33 -22.44 -7.73
N ARG A 25 -0.09 -21.38 -6.96
CA ARG A 25 0.42 -21.41 -5.58
C ARG A 25 -0.67 -21.35 -4.53
N ALA A 26 -1.87 -20.94 -4.92
CA ALA A 26 -3.02 -20.81 -4.04
C ALA A 26 -3.56 -22.16 -3.51
N GLY A 27 -3.00 -23.30 -3.95
CA GLY A 27 -3.27 -24.61 -3.35
C GLY A 27 -4.73 -25.07 -3.45
N GLY A 28 -5.45 -24.61 -4.49
CA GLY A 28 -6.88 -24.91 -4.67
C GLY A 28 -7.83 -23.89 -4.04
N LEU A 29 -7.33 -22.80 -3.46
CA LEU A 29 -8.17 -21.65 -3.11
C LEU A 29 -8.74 -21.03 -4.38
N GLU A 30 -10.05 -20.81 -4.40
CA GLU A 30 -10.73 -20.18 -5.53
C GLU A 30 -10.52 -18.65 -5.50
N PRO A 31 -10.15 -18.03 -6.64
CA PRO A 31 -10.10 -16.58 -6.73
C PRO A 31 -11.51 -15.99 -6.64
N ARG A 32 -11.64 -14.89 -5.91
CA ARG A 32 -12.88 -14.09 -5.85
C ARG A 32 -12.60 -12.63 -6.10
N GLU A 33 -13.56 -11.92 -6.66
CA GLU A 33 -13.49 -10.46 -6.72
C GLU A 33 -13.74 -9.90 -5.31
N VAL A 34 -12.81 -9.08 -4.81
CA VAL A 34 -12.86 -8.54 -3.44
C VAL A 34 -13.06 -7.04 -3.48
N GLY A 35 -14.18 -6.62 -2.87
CA GLY A 35 -14.60 -5.23 -2.76
C GLY A 35 -15.02 -4.59 -4.08
N LYS A 36 -15.51 -3.34 -4.01
CA LYS A 36 -16.01 -2.57 -5.16
C LYS A 36 -14.89 -2.13 -6.14
N TRP A 37 -13.64 -2.45 -5.80
CA TRP A 37 -12.43 -1.90 -6.41
C TRP A 37 -11.78 -2.85 -7.41
N GLY A 38 -12.39 -4.01 -7.64
CA GLY A 38 -11.96 -4.98 -8.64
C GLY A 38 -10.56 -5.49 -8.36
N HIS A 39 -10.33 -5.97 -7.14
CA HIS A 39 -9.20 -6.84 -6.85
C HIS A 39 -9.65 -8.28 -7.07
N ILE A 40 -8.75 -9.13 -7.57
CA ILE A 40 -8.94 -10.57 -7.48
C ILE A 40 -8.11 -11.04 -6.29
N GLY A 41 -8.75 -11.67 -5.30
CA GLY A 41 -8.11 -12.13 -4.08
C GLY A 41 -8.23 -13.65 -3.89
N TRP A 42 -7.26 -14.22 -3.21
CA TRP A 42 -7.23 -15.61 -2.74
C TRP A 42 -7.07 -15.64 -1.22
N GLY A 43 -7.81 -16.56 -0.58
CA GLY A 43 -7.83 -16.69 0.87
C GLY A 43 -8.64 -15.61 1.58
N ASP A 44 -8.81 -15.79 2.89
CA ASP A 44 -9.48 -14.88 3.79
C ASP A 44 -8.62 -14.76 5.06
N ASP A 45 -8.32 -13.54 5.49
CA ASP A 45 -7.63 -13.28 6.75
C ASP A 45 -8.58 -13.14 7.96
N GLY A 46 -9.90 -13.28 7.73
CA GLY A 46 -10.95 -13.13 8.73
C GLY A 46 -11.53 -11.71 8.81
N ASN A 47 -10.96 -10.73 8.10
CA ASN A 47 -11.39 -9.33 8.09
C ASN A 47 -11.85 -8.89 6.68
N ASN A 48 -12.38 -9.81 5.88
CA ASN A 48 -12.69 -9.60 4.46
C ASN A 48 -11.48 -9.16 3.62
N TRP A 49 -10.25 -9.39 4.11
CA TRP A 49 -9.03 -9.20 3.35
C TRP A 49 -8.57 -10.53 2.79
N TYR A 50 -7.94 -10.47 1.62
CA TYR A 50 -7.35 -11.63 0.98
C TYR A 50 -5.92 -11.84 1.48
N LEU A 51 -5.43 -13.08 1.49
CA LEU A 51 -4.04 -13.36 1.80
C LEU A 51 -3.11 -12.88 0.67
N VAL A 52 -3.55 -13.09 -0.56
CA VAL A 52 -2.87 -12.61 -1.78
C VAL A 52 -3.92 -12.03 -2.71
N GLY A 53 -3.62 -10.90 -3.33
CA GLY A 53 -4.49 -10.31 -4.33
C GLY A 53 -3.74 -9.74 -5.50
N ILE A 54 -4.44 -9.60 -6.61
CA ILE A 54 -3.89 -8.97 -7.80
C ILE A 54 -4.81 -7.86 -8.28
N CYS A 55 -4.20 -6.89 -8.94
CA CYS A 55 -4.96 -5.87 -9.64
C CYS A 55 -4.28 -5.38 -10.92
N ALA A 56 -5.06 -5.12 -11.97
CA ALA A 56 -4.60 -4.31 -13.09
C ALA A 56 -4.99 -2.85 -12.86
N ARG A 57 -4.02 -1.93 -12.92
CA ARG A 57 -4.24 -0.48 -12.83
C ARG A 57 -3.54 0.24 -13.97
N ALA A 58 -3.80 1.53 -14.12
CA ALA A 58 -3.11 2.40 -15.08
C ALA A 58 -1.58 2.43 -14.89
N THR A 59 -1.09 1.99 -13.72
CA THR A 59 0.33 1.96 -13.39
C THR A 59 1.00 0.61 -13.65
N GLY A 60 0.26 -0.49 -13.74
CA GLY A 60 0.84 -1.83 -13.89
C GLY A 60 -0.08 -2.96 -13.41
N ALA A 61 0.43 -4.19 -13.52
CA ALA A 61 -0.09 -5.33 -12.77
C ALA A 61 0.45 -5.22 -11.34
N LEU A 62 -0.43 -5.34 -10.35
CA LEU A 62 -0.12 -5.15 -8.95
C LEU A 62 -0.33 -6.47 -8.22
N LEU A 63 0.66 -6.87 -7.43
CA LEU A 63 0.55 -7.92 -6.42
C LEU A 63 0.32 -7.26 -5.06
N TYR A 64 -0.67 -7.76 -4.33
CA TYR A 64 -1.00 -7.35 -2.99
C TYR A 64 -0.79 -8.51 -2.03
N VAL A 65 -0.02 -8.27 -0.97
CA VAL A 65 0.20 -9.20 0.14
C VAL A 65 0.39 -8.37 1.43
N PRO A 66 0.24 -8.96 2.63
CA PRO A 66 0.47 -8.25 3.88
C PRO A 66 1.87 -7.61 3.94
N ALA A 67 1.96 -6.41 4.51
CA ALA A 67 3.23 -5.66 4.60
C ALA A 67 4.36 -6.47 5.27
N PRO A 68 4.12 -7.22 6.37
CA PRO A 68 5.17 -8.04 6.99
C PRO A 68 5.80 -9.09 6.06
N ILE A 69 5.11 -9.50 4.99
CA ILE A 69 5.66 -10.42 3.99
C ILE A 69 6.62 -9.70 3.04
N LEU A 70 6.39 -8.42 2.73
CA LEU A 70 7.22 -7.67 1.78
C LEU A 70 8.44 -7.02 2.42
N ASP A 71 8.34 -6.64 3.70
CA ASP A 71 9.38 -5.87 4.39
C ASP A 71 10.78 -6.51 4.39
N PRO A 72 10.94 -7.85 4.47
CA PRO A 72 12.25 -8.49 4.33
C PRO A 72 12.91 -8.30 2.96
N TYR A 73 12.16 -7.90 1.94
CA TYR A 73 12.63 -7.72 0.57
C TYR A 73 12.71 -6.25 0.15
N ASP A 74 12.54 -5.30 1.08
CA ASP A 74 12.25 -3.92 0.70
C ASP A 74 13.38 -3.27 -0.13
N ASP A 75 14.64 -3.58 0.17
CA ASP A 75 15.78 -3.11 -0.63
C ASP A 75 15.73 -3.59 -2.09
N LEU A 76 15.27 -4.81 -2.32
CA LEU A 76 15.12 -5.39 -3.65
C LEU A 76 13.86 -4.85 -4.36
N LEU A 77 12.77 -4.67 -3.60
CA LEU A 77 11.47 -4.28 -4.14
C LEU A 77 11.27 -2.77 -4.24
N ARG A 78 12.20 -1.96 -3.74
CA ARG A 78 12.04 -0.50 -3.54
C ARG A 78 11.50 0.24 -4.77
N SER A 79 12.05 -0.04 -5.95
CA SER A 79 11.64 0.59 -7.23
C SER A 79 10.30 0.06 -7.77
N HIS A 80 9.80 -1.02 -7.19
CA HIS A 80 8.58 -1.72 -7.55
C HIS A 80 7.44 -1.50 -6.55
N ARG A 81 7.70 -1.05 -5.31
CA ARG A 81 6.65 -0.78 -4.32
C ARG A 81 5.74 0.37 -4.75
N THR A 82 4.42 0.14 -4.69
CA THR A 82 3.39 1.18 -4.86
C THR A 82 2.63 1.51 -3.57
N GLY A 83 2.94 0.78 -2.50
CA GLY A 83 2.45 1.01 -1.13
C GLY A 83 3.06 -0.01 -0.16
N LEU A 84 2.64 0.05 1.12
CA LEU A 84 3.07 -0.90 2.15
C LEU A 84 2.69 -2.36 1.85
N THR A 85 1.59 -2.60 1.15
CA THR A 85 1.10 -3.96 0.89
C THR A 85 1.14 -4.31 -0.59
N CYS A 86 1.85 -3.53 -1.42
CA CYS A 86 1.68 -3.60 -2.87
C CYS A 86 2.98 -3.46 -3.66
N VAL A 87 3.18 -4.41 -4.58
CA VAL A 87 4.30 -4.47 -5.53
C VAL A 87 3.78 -4.37 -6.96
N LYS A 88 4.41 -3.52 -7.76
CA LYS A 88 4.09 -3.30 -9.17
C LYS A 88 5.01 -4.11 -10.09
N LEU A 89 4.39 -4.93 -10.92
CA LEU A 89 5.01 -5.78 -11.92
C LEU A 89 4.65 -5.25 -13.32
N SER A 90 5.67 -5.06 -14.16
CA SER A 90 5.45 -4.78 -15.58
C SER A 90 5.31 -6.06 -16.42
N ARG A 91 5.86 -7.18 -15.94
CA ARG A 91 5.73 -8.56 -16.44
C ARG A 91 6.18 -9.54 -15.34
N ILE A 92 5.92 -10.83 -15.50
CA ILE A 92 6.65 -11.84 -14.70
C ILE A 92 8.13 -11.79 -15.08
N GLY A 93 9.01 -11.84 -14.07
CA GLY A 93 10.45 -11.61 -14.23
C GLY A 93 10.90 -10.15 -14.13
N THR A 94 9.98 -9.20 -13.87
CA THR A 94 10.38 -7.84 -13.43
C THR A 94 11.14 -7.89 -12.10
N ILE A 95 10.77 -8.83 -11.23
CA ILE A 95 11.46 -9.21 -10.00
C ILE A 95 11.91 -10.66 -10.20
N ASP A 96 13.01 -11.06 -9.56
CA ASP A 96 13.47 -12.45 -9.55
C ASP A 96 12.32 -13.39 -9.19
N GLU A 97 12.13 -14.43 -10.00
CA GLU A 97 10.97 -15.30 -9.87
C GLU A 97 10.98 -16.10 -8.56
N ASN A 98 12.15 -16.44 -8.02
CA ASN A 98 12.27 -17.13 -6.74
C ASN A 98 11.87 -16.23 -5.58
N VAL A 99 12.20 -14.93 -5.67
CA VAL A 99 11.74 -13.94 -4.69
C VAL A 99 10.21 -13.81 -4.76
N LEU A 100 9.66 -13.70 -5.96
CA LEU A 100 8.21 -13.61 -6.14
C LEU A 100 7.50 -14.88 -5.64
N ASP A 101 8.09 -16.05 -5.87
CA ASP A 101 7.62 -17.35 -5.39
C ASP A 101 7.59 -17.41 -3.86
N ASP A 102 8.67 -17.00 -3.21
CA ASP A 102 8.78 -17.00 -1.74
C ASP A 102 7.77 -16.02 -1.12
N ILE A 103 7.60 -14.81 -1.68
CA ILE A 103 6.60 -13.83 -1.24
C ILE A 103 5.19 -14.41 -1.30
N VAL A 104 4.78 -14.96 -2.45
CA VAL A 104 3.43 -15.49 -2.65
C VAL A 104 3.19 -16.72 -1.78
N SER A 105 4.18 -17.61 -1.68
CA SER A 105 4.08 -18.83 -0.88
C SER A 105 3.97 -18.52 0.61
N LYS A 106 4.74 -17.55 1.12
CA LYS A 106 4.64 -17.10 2.52
C LYS A 106 3.29 -16.46 2.81
N ALA A 107 2.75 -15.66 1.91
CA ALA A 107 1.46 -15.02 2.10
C ALA A 107 0.31 -16.04 2.25
N PHE A 108 0.38 -17.20 1.60
CA PHE A 108 -0.62 -18.27 1.76
C PHE A 108 -0.48 -19.11 3.05
N LYS A 109 0.60 -18.94 3.82
CA LYS A 109 0.74 -19.65 5.10
C LYS A 109 -0.19 -19.05 6.17
N PRO A 110 -0.56 -19.80 7.22
CA PRO A 110 -1.30 -19.25 8.36
C PRO A 110 -0.57 -18.06 9.00
N ALA A 111 -1.30 -17.10 9.56
CA ALA A 111 -0.70 -15.90 10.19
C ALA A 111 0.36 -16.21 11.26
N SER A 112 0.23 -17.33 11.97
CA SER A 112 1.21 -17.84 12.93
C SER A 112 2.55 -18.21 12.30
N GLU A 113 2.55 -18.63 11.03
CA GLU A 113 3.73 -19.01 10.25
C GLU A 113 4.22 -17.88 9.35
N GLN A 114 3.34 -16.96 8.93
CA GLN A 114 3.73 -15.72 8.24
C GLN A 114 4.69 -14.88 9.08
N ARG A 115 4.57 -14.95 10.41
CA ARG A 115 5.45 -14.25 11.37
C ARG A 115 6.71 -15.03 11.71
N GLN A 116 6.81 -16.32 11.35
CA GLN A 116 8.04 -17.11 11.57
C GLN A 116 9.06 -16.78 10.49
N GLY A 117 10.07 -16.00 10.86
CA GLY A 117 11.11 -15.49 9.94
C GLY A 117 11.02 -13.99 9.67
N VAL A 118 9.89 -13.36 10.00
CA VAL A 118 9.82 -11.92 10.25
C VAL A 118 10.37 -11.77 11.67
N GLY A 119 11.67 -11.52 11.79
CA GLY A 119 12.37 -11.51 13.07
C GLY A 119 11.69 -10.59 14.09
N LYS A 120 12.13 -10.71 15.34
CA LYS A 120 11.88 -9.71 16.43
C LYS A 120 12.02 -8.26 15.95
N ASP A 121 12.74 -8.06 14.85
CA ASP A 121 12.85 -6.90 13.97
C ASP A 121 11.54 -6.18 13.57
N TYR A 122 10.35 -6.78 13.47
CA TYR A 122 9.14 -5.98 13.16
C TYR A 122 8.67 -5.14 14.34
N ALA A 123 8.61 -5.73 15.53
CA ALA A 123 8.32 -5.01 16.77
C ALA A 123 9.50 -4.10 17.16
N GLU A 124 10.74 -4.49 16.82
CA GLU A 124 11.96 -3.70 17.06
C GLU A 124 12.14 -2.54 16.05
N ARG A 125 11.77 -2.67 14.77
CA ARG A 125 11.65 -1.55 13.80
C ARG A 125 10.48 -0.65 14.11
N ALA A 126 9.37 -1.24 14.58
CA ALA A 126 8.29 -0.47 15.19
C ALA A 126 8.72 0.15 16.54
N ALA A 127 9.80 -0.30 17.16
CA ALA A 127 10.38 0.32 18.35
C ALA A 127 11.47 1.36 18.01
N SER A 128 12.17 1.25 16.88
CA SER A 128 13.13 2.24 16.37
C SER A 128 12.47 3.44 15.69
N LYS A 129 11.18 3.67 15.96
CA LYS A 129 10.39 4.82 15.51
C LYS A 129 10.90 6.07 16.23
N GLU A 130 12.01 6.59 15.75
CA GLU A 130 12.48 7.91 16.15
C GLU A 130 11.58 8.96 15.50
N HIS A 131 11.43 10.09 16.17
CA HIS A 131 10.78 11.25 15.57
C HIS A 131 11.55 11.64 14.31
N LEU A 132 10.81 12.06 13.29
CA LEU A 132 11.40 12.60 12.09
C LEU A 132 12.21 13.86 12.45
N GLU A 133 13.54 13.78 12.32
CA GLU A 133 14.42 14.91 12.64
C GLU A 133 14.15 16.11 11.71
N SER A 134 13.90 15.84 10.42
CA SER A 134 13.59 16.86 9.43
C SER A 134 12.72 16.33 8.30
N PHE A 135 11.59 16.99 8.07
CA PHE A 135 10.74 16.72 6.91
C PHE A 135 11.41 17.14 5.58
N ASP A 136 12.27 18.15 5.61
CA ASP A 136 12.99 18.62 4.42
C ASP A 136 14.03 17.59 3.97
N GLU A 137 14.72 16.94 4.91
CA GLU A 137 15.64 15.84 4.61
C GLU A 137 14.89 14.62 4.07
N TYR A 138 13.72 14.31 4.64
CA TYR A 138 12.84 13.27 4.10
C TYR A 138 12.50 13.54 2.63
N LEU A 139 12.15 14.78 2.28
CA LEU A 139 11.81 15.19 0.92
C LEU A 139 13.01 15.24 -0.03
N ALA A 140 14.20 15.57 0.45
CA ALA A 140 15.41 15.64 -0.37
C ALA A 140 15.70 14.32 -1.10
N GLY A 141 15.36 13.18 -0.49
CA GLY A 141 15.45 11.86 -1.11
C GLY A 141 14.29 11.47 -2.03
N LYS A 142 13.33 12.36 -2.30
CA LYS A 142 12.10 12.08 -3.09
C LYS A 142 12.03 12.96 -4.35
N PRO A 143 11.29 12.53 -5.39
CA PRO A 143 11.14 13.32 -6.61
C PRO A 143 10.51 14.70 -6.35
N GLU A 144 11.13 15.76 -6.86
CA GLU A 144 10.71 17.15 -6.66
C GLU A 144 9.23 17.40 -6.99
N LYS A 145 8.72 16.76 -8.04
CA LYS A 145 7.32 16.87 -8.48
C LYS A 145 6.28 16.48 -7.41
N VAL A 146 6.66 15.77 -6.35
CA VAL A 146 5.74 15.41 -5.25
C VAL A 146 5.91 16.27 -3.99
N HIS A 147 6.92 17.13 -3.93
CA HIS A 147 7.26 17.89 -2.73
C HIS A 147 6.12 18.78 -2.25
N GLY A 148 5.49 19.53 -3.17
CA GLY A 148 4.39 20.44 -2.81
C GLY A 148 3.17 19.72 -2.22
N THR A 149 2.77 18.60 -2.84
CA THR A 149 1.66 17.78 -2.32
C THR A 149 2.03 17.10 -1.00
N ALA A 150 3.27 16.65 -0.86
CA ALA A 150 3.74 15.99 0.35
C ALA A 150 3.78 16.98 1.52
N ARG A 151 4.24 18.21 1.30
CA ARG A 151 4.28 19.24 2.34
C ARG A 151 2.88 19.63 2.81
N LYS A 152 1.96 19.91 1.90
CA LYS A 152 0.58 20.23 2.26
C LYS A 152 -0.08 19.12 3.10
N LEU A 153 0.09 17.86 2.67
CA LEU A 153 -0.46 16.72 3.42
C LEU A 153 0.20 16.57 4.79
N TYR A 154 1.53 16.72 4.87
CA TYR A 154 2.28 16.66 6.12
C TYR A 154 1.80 17.73 7.09
N ASP A 155 1.74 18.99 6.66
CA ASP A 155 1.35 20.13 7.47
C ASP A 155 -0.11 19.98 7.96
N MET A 156 -1.00 19.46 7.12
CA MET A 156 -2.40 19.17 7.49
C MET A 156 -2.48 18.12 8.60
N ILE A 157 -1.81 16.98 8.45
CA ILE A 157 -1.84 15.89 9.45
C ILE A 157 -1.18 16.37 10.75
N LYS A 158 0.00 16.98 10.66
CA LYS A 158 0.74 17.54 11.79
C LYS A 158 -0.08 18.58 12.54
N GLY A 159 -0.73 19.51 11.82
CA GLY A 159 -1.56 20.56 12.41
C GLY A 159 -2.76 20.01 13.18
N LYS A 160 -3.35 18.90 12.73
CA LYS A 160 -4.48 18.24 13.40
C LYS A 160 -4.06 17.39 14.60
N ILE A 161 -2.94 16.68 14.49
CA ILE A 161 -2.50 15.77 15.54
C ILE A 161 -1.65 16.45 16.63
N GLY A 162 -0.99 17.55 16.30
CA GLY A 162 -0.13 18.29 17.23
C GLY A 162 1.23 17.64 17.52
N GLU A 163 1.57 16.55 16.83
CA GLU A 163 2.79 15.77 17.00
C GLU A 163 3.62 15.74 15.71
N GLU A 164 4.94 15.64 15.84
CA GLU A 164 5.80 15.36 14.69
C GLU A 164 5.61 13.94 14.20
N ALA A 165 5.81 13.74 12.89
CA ALA A 165 5.82 12.42 12.32
C ALA A 165 6.94 11.56 12.92
N TYR A 166 6.73 10.26 12.92
CA TYR A 166 7.74 9.26 13.16
C TYR A 166 8.18 8.65 11.84
N ALA A 167 9.48 8.40 11.69
CA ALA A 167 9.96 7.57 10.60
C ALA A 167 9.65 6.11 10.93
N TYR A 168 8.64 5.53 10.27
CA TYR A 168 8.39 4.09 10.35
C TYR A 168 9.50 3.29 9.65
N ASP A 169 10.04 3.89 8.59
CA ASP A 169 11.23 3.53 7.83
C ASP A 169 11.63 4.79 7.02
N SER A 170 12.74 4.78 6.29
CA SER A 170 13.25 5.82 5.39
C SER A 170 12.25 6.34 4.32
N HIS A 171 11.08 5.72 4.24
CA HIS A 171 10.08 5.97 3.22
C HIS A 171 8.68 6.29 3.74
N VAL A 172 8.31 5.88 4.94
CA VAL A 172 6.93 6.06 5.47
C VAL A 172 6.97 6.89 6.73
N LEU A 173 6.15 7.92 6.75
CA LEU A 173 5.94 8.78 7.90
C LEU A 173 4.64 8.36 8.57
N GLY A 174 4.67 8.10 9.87
CA GLY A 174 3.51 7.75 10.67
C GLY A 174 3.20 8.81 11.73
N PHE A 175 1.93 8.97 12.06
CA PHE A 175 1.46 9.92 13.06
C PHE A 175 0.50 9.23 14.03
N GLY A 176 0.52 9.65 15.30
CA GLY A 176 -0.38 9.14 16.33
C GLY A 176 -0.07 7.69 16.65
N LYS A 177 1.05 7.46 17.33
CA LYS A 177 1.45 6.09 17.69
C LYS A 177 0.42 5.49 18.64
N ARG A 178 -0.04 4.28 18.32
CA ARG A 178 -1.00 3.47 19.08
C ARG A 178 -0.26 2.55 20.05
N ASP A 179 -0.98 2.02 21.05
CA ASP A 179 -0.45 1.08 22.05
C ASP A 179 0.00 -0.26 21.43
N ASP A 180 -0.61 -0.66 20.31
CA ASP A 180 -0.22 -1.83 19.52
C ASP A 180 1.04 -1.61 18.67
N GLY A 181 1.66 -0.43 18.79
CA GLY A 181 2.85 -0.04 18.05
C GLY A 181 2.55 0.43 16.63
N TRP A 182 1.31 0.49 16.15
CA TRP A 182 0.95 1.07 14.86
C TRP A 182 0.79 2.59 14.91
N PHE A 183 0.49 3.20 13.77
CA PHE A 183 0.15 4.61 13.66
C PHE A 183 -1.31 4.74 13.25
N LYS A 184 -1.97 5.80 13.70
CA LYS A 184 -3.33 6.14 13.28
C LYS A 184 -3.39 6.44 11.78
N ILE A 185 -2.43 7.22 11.30
CA ILE A 185 -2.35 7.62 9.89
C ILE A 185 -0.91 7.59 9.43
N CYS A 186 -0.70 7.20 8.18
CA CYS A 186 0.62 7.20 7.56
C CYS A 186 0.60 7.92 6.21
N MET A 187 1.75 8.44 5.81
CA MET A 187 1.96 8.96 4.47
C MET A 187 3.30 8.54 3.87
N ALA A 188 3.38 8.60 2.54
CA ALA A 188 4.58 8.24 1.80
C ALA A 188 4.70 9.02 0.48
N ALA A 189 5.71 9.87 0.37
CA ALA A 189 6.10 10.49 -0.89
C ALA A 189 6.83 9.47 -1.79
N ARG A 190 6.35 9.28 -3.02
CA ARG A 190 6.89 8.32 -4.02
C ARG A 190 6.88 8.92 -5.42
N ALA A 191 7.57 8.27 -6.35
CA ALA A 191 7.59 8.72 -7.76
C ALA A 191 6.22 8.78 -8.46
N GLY A 192 5.23 8.01 -7.98
CA GLY A 192 3.86 8.01 -8.50
C GLY A 192 2.93 9.06 -7.88
N GLY A 193 3.34 9.72 -6.80
CA GLY A 193 2.51 10.61 -5.99
C GLY A 193 2.74 10.41 -4.50
N VAL A 194 1.97 11.13 -3.70
CA VAL A 194 1.93 11.01 -2.24
C VAL A 194 0.85 10.02 -1.86
N MET A 195 1.23 8.99 -1.10
CA MET A 195 0.31 7.99 -0.58
C MET A 195 -0.18 8.43 0.79
N LEU A 196 -1.48 8.38 1.02
CA LEU A 196 -2.14 8.53 2.31
C LEU A 196 -2.76 7.19 2.68
N TYR A 197 -2.32 6.62 3.79
CA TYR A 197 -2.83 5.35 4.31
C TYR A 197 -3.91 5.63 5.35
N THR A 198 -5.08 5.04 5.16
CA THR A 198 -6.31 5.25 5.94
C THR A 198 -7.17 3.97 5.86
N SER A 199 -8.33 3.94 6.51
CA SER A 199 -9.27 2.83 6.40
C SER A 199 -9.95 2.79 5.02
N GLY A 200 -10.25 1.58 4.56
CA GLY A 200 -10.95 1.40 3.28
C GLY A 200 -12.37 1.96 3.31
N GLU A 201 -13.01 1.93 4.48
CA GLU A 201 -14.37 2.44 4.72
C GLU A 201 -14.44 3.95 4.54
N ILE A 202 -13.51 4.71 5.13
CA ILE A 202 -13.41 6.17 4.92
C ILE A 202 -13.29 6.48 3.42
N LEU A 203 -12.42 5.78 2.68
CA LEU A 203 -12.26 6.01 1.25
C LEU A 203 -13.49 5.58 0.41
N ASP A 204 -14.28 4.62 0.91
CA ASP A 204 -15.50 4.17 0.24
C ASP A 204 -16.62 5.20 0.37
N ASP A 205 -16.69 5.96 1.47
CA ASP A 205 -17.66 7.03 1.65
C ASP A 205 -17.46 8.21 0.70
N HIS A 206 -16.26 8.35 0.13
CA HIS A 206 -15.96 9.36 -0.90
C HIS A 206 -15.83 8.76 -2.31
N SER A 207 -16.40 7.58 -2.57
CA SER A 207 -16.23 6.86 -3.84
C SER A 207 -16.66 7.65 -5.08
N ASP A 208 -17.61 8.55 -4.94
CA ASP A 208 -18.14 9.37 -6.04
C ASP A 208 -17.16 10.46 -6.49
N LEU A 209 -16.26 10.86 -5.59
CA LEU A 209 -15.23 11.88 -5.85
C LEU A 209 -13.86 11.26 -6.13
N ILE A 210 -13.57 10.11 -5.52
CA ILE A 210 -12.29 9.42 -5.66
C ILE A 210 -12.31 8.49 -6.87
N LYS A 211 -11.56 8.85 -7.91
CA LYS A 211 -11.38 7.98 -9.08
C LYS A 211 -10.69 6.68 -8.66
N LYS A 212 -11.12 5.54 -9.22
CA LYS A 212 -10.49 4.21 -9.01
C LYS A 212 -8.97 4.22 -9.24
N SER A 213 -8.46 5.07 -10.14
CA SER A 213 -7.02 5.20 -10.45
C SER A 213 -6.20 5.95 -9.40
N TRP A 214 -6.86 6.58 -8.43
CA TRP A 214 -6.25 7.28 -7.30
C TRP A 214 -6.14 6.40 -6.07
N ARG A 215 -6.70 5.18 -6.08
CA ARG A 215 -6.46 4.20 -5.02
C ARG A 215 -5.37 3.22 -5.43
N THR A 216 -4.38 3.04 -4.58
CA THR A 216 -3.31 2.04 -4.76
C THR A 216 -3.54 0.80 -3.89
N GLY A 217 -4.65 0.75 -3.16
CA GLY A 217 -5.13 -0.38 -2.37
C GLY A 217 -6.49 -0.05 -1.73
N GLN A 218 -7.04 -0.94 -0.90
CA GLN A 218 -8.26 -0.62 -0.15
C GLN A 218 -8.02 0.53 0.83
N GLY A 219 -6.97 0.50 1.64
CA GLY A 219 -6.66 1.57 2.61
C GLY A 219 -5.64 2.60 2.14
N CYS A 220 -5.56 2.90 0.84
CA CYS A 220 -4.53 3.81 0.33
C CYS A 220 -5.03 4.71 -0.79
N LEU A 221 -5.00 6.02 -0.52
CA LEU A 221 -5.24 7.09 -1.48
C LEU A 221 -3.90 7.62 -2.01
N LYS A 222 -3.84 7.91 -3.30
CA LYS A 222 -2.68 8.48 -4.00
C LYS A 222 -3.04 9.85 -4.55
N LEU A 223 -2.35 10.86 -4.03
CA LEU A 223 -2.39 12.24 -4.49
C LEU A 223 -1.15 12.50 -5.36
N SER A 224 -1.33 12.44 -6.68
CA SER A 224 -0.33 12.88 -7.66
C SER A 224 -0.21 14.40 -7.75
N LYS A 225 -1.27 15.14 -7.40
CA LYS A 225 -1.28 16.60 -7.18
C LYS A 225 -2.26 16.93 -6.06
N TRP A 226 -2.08 18.04 -5.36
CA TRP A 226 -2.97 18.46 -4.27
C TRP A 226 -4.39 18.72 -4.79
N GLU A 227 -4.49 19.37 -5.95
CA GLU A 227 -5.74 19.84 -6.54
C GLU A 227 -6.59 18.72 -7.17
N GLN A 228 -6.21 17.45 -6.99
CA GLN A 228 -6.98 16.32 -7.52
C GLN A 228 -8.28 16.09 -6.76
N LEU A 229 -8.29 16.39 -5.47
CA LEU A 229 -9.47 16.34 -4.63
C LEU A 229 -9.70 17.72 -4.02
N PRO A 230 -10.96 18.10 -3.78
CA PRO A 230 -11.25 19.26 -2.96
C PRO A 230 -10.56 19.12 -1.59
N GLU A 231 -10.02 20.22 -1.08
CA GLU A 231 -9.22 20.22 0.15
C GLU A 231 -10.04 19.72 1.34
N GLU A 232 -11.32 20.11 1.39
CA GLU A 232 -12.29 19.67 2.40
C GLU A 232 -12.51 18.16 2.42
N VAL A 233 -12.34 17.47 1.28
CA VAL A 233 -12.45 16.01 1.21
C VAL A 233 -11.19 15.36 1.77
N ILE A 234 -10.02 15.91 1.46
CA ILE A 234 -8.75 15.43 2.03
C ILE A 234 -8.77 15.64 3.54
N GLU A 235 -9.27 16.78 3.98
CA GLU A 235 -9.42 17.13 5.39
C GLU A 235 -10.33 16.15 6.14
N ASP A 236 -11.54 15.87 5.61
CA ASP A 236 -12.47 14.92 6.20
C ASP A 236 -11.87 13.51 6.31
N ILE A 237 -11.17 13.04 5.27
CA ILE A 237 -10.46 11.76 5.30
C ILE A 237 -9.43 11.73 6.44
N VAL A 238 -8.63 12.79 6.59
CA VAL A 238 -7.62 12.87 7.66
C VAL A 238 -8.28 12.89 9.04
N ASP A 239 -9.30 13.72 9.25
CA ASP A 239 -10.01 13.84 10.52
C ASP A 239 -10.62 12.51 10.96
N ARG A 240 -11.32 11.84 10.05
CA ARG A 240 -11.94 10.53 10.32
C ARG A 240 -10.90 9.46 10.61
N THR A 241 -9.77 9.47 9.89
CA THR A 241 -8.68 8.51 10.12
C THR A 241 -8.04 8.69 11.50
N LEU A 242 -7.90 9.94 11.95
CA LEU A 242 -7.31 10.24 13.27
C LEU A 242 -8.27 9.94 14.43
N ALA A 243 -9.58 9.93 14.16
CA ALA A 243 -10.62 9.60 15.13
C ALA A 243 -10.77 8.09 15.41
N GLU A 244 -10.30 7.24 14.49
CA GLU A 244 -10.16 5.79 14.71
C GLU A 244 -9.04 5.46 15.75
#